data_AF-A0A495A063-F1
#
_entry.id   AF-A0A495A063-F1
#
_cell.length_a   1.000
_cell.length_b   1.000
_cell.length_c   1.000
_cell.angle_alpha   90.00
_cell.angle_beta   90.00
_cell.angle_gamma   90.00
#
_symmetry.space_group_name_H-M   'P 1'
#
loop_
_entity.id
_entity.type
_entity.pdbx_description
1 polymer ?
#
loop_
_entity_poly.entity_id
_entity_poly.type
_entity_poly.pdbx_seq_one_letter_code
_entity_poly.pdbx_strand_id
1 'polypeptide(L)' 'MNNDKDSYDGFTVAGTDIEEVKRRNAESGLSYNEVKALLAKTAGTVNTSKFSDTNAGKVRNRNQQGTQN' A
#
# COMPACT_ATOMS: atom_id res chain seq x y z
N MET A 1 9.62 39.40 -31.04
CA MET A 1 10.45 38.39 -30.35
C MET A 1 9.65 37.09 -30.37
N ASN A 2 10.23 36.05 -30.95
CA ASN A 2 9.53 34.86 -31.45
C ASN A 2 9.04 33.97 -30.29
N ASN A 3 7.81 33.46 -30.40
CA ASN A 3 7.25 32.46 -29.51
C ASN A 3 7.76 31.08 -29.97
N ASP A 4 9.01 30.77 -29.64
CA ASP A 4 9.60 29.46 -29.85
C ASP A 4 9.03 28.51 -28.78
N LYS A 5 7.93 27.87 -29.18
CA LYS A 5 7.16 26.91 -28.40
C LYS A 5 7.83 25.54 -28.52
N ASP A 6 9.11 25.46 -28.14
CA ASP A 6 9.93 24.28 -28.40
C ASP A 6 10.15 23.45 -27.13
N SER A 7 9.55 22.26 -27.13
CA SER A 7 10.10 21.04 -26.52
C SER A 7 10.07 20.89 -24.99
N TYR A 8 8.95 21.19 -24.35
CA TYR A 8 8.65 20.74 -22.98
C TYR A 8 7.71 19.51 -22.94
N ASP A 9 7.68 18.68 -23.98
CA ASP A 9 6.69 17.59 -24.12
C ASP A 9 7.00 16.35 -23.25
N GLY A 10 7.75 16.53 -22.16
CA GLY A 10 8.18 15.41 -21.31
C GLY A 10 9.23 15.74 -20.25
N PHE A 11 9.80 16.94 -20.23
CA PHE A 11 10.80 17.34 -19.21
C PHE A 11 10.27 18.43 -18.29
N THR A 12 10.53 18.33 -16.98
CA THR A 12 10.22 19.39 -16.02
C THR A 12 11.20 20.57 -16.18
N VAL A 13 10.89 21.72 -15.59
CA VAL A 13 11.79 22.90 -15.53
C VAL A 13 13.13 22.56 -14.87
N ALA A 14 13.16 21.56 -13.99
CA ALA A 14 14.37 21.05 -13.35
C ALA A 14 15.14 20.03 -14.22
N GLY A 15 14.69 19.78 -15.46
CA GLY A 15 15.29 18.81 -16.38
C GLY A 15 14.91 17.34 -16.11
N THR A 16 13.85 17.09 -15.34
CA THR A 16 13.41 15.72 -15.03
C THR A 16 12.62 15.14 -16.20
N ASP A 17 13.06 14.00 -16.73
CA ASP A 17 12.32 13.21 -17.71
C ASP A 17 11.09 12.53 -17.07
N ILE A 18 9.89 12.95 -17.47
CA ILE A 18 8.62 12.46 -16.97
C ILE A 18 8.33 11.04 -17.45
N GLU A 19 8.73 10.67 -18.67
CA GLU A 19 8.48 9.33 -19.21
C GLU A 19 9.33 8.28 -18.51
N GLU A 20 10.59 8.61 -18.22
CA GLU A 20 11.47 7.74 -17.44
C GLU A 20 10.97 7.58 -16.00
N VAL A 21 10.43 8.65 -15.39
CA VAL A 21 9.83 8.58 -14.04
C VAL A 21 8.58 7.69 -14.04
N LYS A 22 7.70 7.81 -15.04
CA LYS A 22 6.52 6.93 -15.17
C LYS A 22 6.91 5.46 -15.31
N ARG A 23 7.91 5.17 -16.16
CA ARG A 23 8.45 3.81 -16.34
C ARG A 23 8.97 3.24 -15.03
N ARG A 24 9.80 4.00 -14.31
CA ARG A 24 10.32 3.58 -12.99
C ARG A 24 9.22 3.39 -11.96
N ASN A 25 8.22 4.26 -11.92
CA ASN A 25 7.08 4.12 -11.01
C ASN A 25 6.26 2.86 -11.31
N ALA A 26 6.09 2.51 -12.59
CA ALA A 26 5.46 1.25 -12.99
C ALA A 26 6.29 0.02 -12.59
N GLU A 27 7.62 0.14 -12.59
CA GLU A 27 8.57 -0.92 -12.16
C GLU A 27 8.82 -0.96 -10.64
N SER A 28 8.37 0.05 -9.90
CA SER A 28 8.64 0.22 -8.45
C SER A 28 7.88 -0.78 -7.55
N GLY A 29 7.01 -1.59 -8.15
CA GLY A 29 6.15 -2.52 -7.43
C GLY A 29 4.88 -1.87 -6.87
N LEU A 30 4.20 -2.61 -5.99
CA LEU A 30 2.94 -2.17 -5.40
C LEU A 30 3.15 -0.97 -4.47
N SER A 31 2.27 0.02 -4.57
CA SER A 31 2.21 1.10 -3.59
C SER A 31 1.87 0.54 -2.20
N TYR A 32 2.20 1.31 -1.17
CA TYR A 32 1.86 0.97 0.21
C TYR A 32 0.38 0.60 0.40
N ASN A 33 -0.54 1.33 -0.26
CA ASN A 33 -1.97 1.06 -0.17
C ASN A 33 -2.35 -0.26 -0.85
N GLU A 34 -1.72 -0.58 -1.98
CA GLU A 34 -1.93 -1.84 -2.68
C GLU A 34 -1.35 -3.03 -1.91
N VAL A 35 -0.16 -2.87 -1.31
CA VAL A 35 0.41 -3.87 -0.39
C VAL A 35 -0.50 -4.07 0.81
N LYS A 36 -1.02 -2.99 1.41
CA LYS A 36 -1.95 -3.06 2.55
C LYS A 36 -3.25 -3.77 2.17
N ALA A 37 -3.80 -3.48 1.00
CA ALA A 37 -4.99 -4.16 0.49
C ALA A 37 -4.73 -5.65 0.19
N LEU A 38 -3.58 -5.98 -0.41
CA LEU A 38 -3.16 -7.35 -0.66
C LEU A 38 -2.98 -8.11 0.66
N LEU A 39 -2.32 -7.52 1.64
CA LEU A 39 -2.14 -8.11 2.96
C LEU A 39 -3.48 -8.28 3.69
N ALA A 40 -4.38 -7.30 3.67
CA ALA A 40 -5.70 -7.45 4.27
C ALA A 40 -6.51 -8.58 3.60
N LYS A 41 -6.45 -8.65 2.26
CA LYS A 41 -7.10 -9.71 1.48
C LYS A 41 -6.49 -11.07 1.83
N THR A 42 -5.17 -11.17 1.93
CA THR A 42 -4.47 -12.47 2.03
C THR A 42 -4.36 -12.93 3.49
N ALA A 43 -3.99 -12.04 4.42
CA ALA A 43 -3.83 -12.35 5.84
C ALA A 43 -5.14 -12.81 6.51
N GLY A 44 -6.29 -12.35 6.01
CA GLY A 44 -7.61 -12.81 6.46
C GLY A 44 -8.16 -14.04 5.72
N THR A 45 -7.61 -14.43 4.56
CA THR A 45 -8.17 -15.49 3.69
C THR A 45 -7.29 -16.72 3.56
N VAL A 46 -5.99 -16.65 3.84
CA VAL A 46 -5.21 -17.87 4.02
C VAL A 46 -5.80 -18.60 5.22
N ASN A 47 -5.97 -19.92 5.11
CA ASN A 47 -6.44 -20.86 6.14
C ASN A 47 -5.63 -20.86 7.46
N THR A 48 -5.08 -19.72 7.90
CA THR A 48 -4.36 -19.50 9.16
C THR A 48 -5.26 -19.65 10.37
N SER A 49 -6.58 -19.57 10.21
CA SER A 49 -7.55 -19.97 11.23
C SER A 49 -7.32 -21.39 11.74
N LYS A 50 -6.85 -22.32 10.88
CA LYS A 50 -6.51 -23.70 11.27
C LYS A 50 -5.21 -23.82 12.08
N PHE A 51 -4.37 -22.79 12.04
CA PHE A 51 -3.12 -22.69 12.80
C PHE A 51 -3.26 -21.73 13.99
N SER A 52 -4.42 -21.10 14.16
CA SER A 52 -4.68 -20.20 15.27
C SER A 52 -5.29 -20.99 16.40
N ASP A 53 -4.50 -21.27 17.44
CA ASP A 53 -4.99 -21.80 18.72
C ASP A 53 -5.80 -20.75 19.51
N THR A 54 -6.06 -19.58 18.92
CA THR A 54 -6.73 -18.47 19.57
C THR A 54 -8.23 -18.73 19.64
N ASN A 55 -8.72 -19.10 20.83
CA ASN A 55 -10.15 -19.12 21.11
C ASN A 55 -10.68 -17.68 21.33
N ALA A 56 -11.34 -17.14 20.32
CA ALA A 56 -11.89 -15.79 20.33
C ALA A 56 -12.88 -15.53 21.50
N GLY A 57 -13.60 -16.56 21.97
CA GLY A 57 -14.50 -16.45 23.13
C GLY A 57 -13.74 -16.23 24.44
N LYS A 58 -12.66 -17.00 24.67
CA LYS A 58 -11.81 -16.83 25.85
C LYS A 58 -11.12 -15.47 25.88
N VAL A 59 -10.66 -14.98 24.72
CA VAL A 59 -10.00 -13.68 24.62
C VAL A 59 -10.98 -12.54 24.89
N ARG A 60 -12.20 -12.59 24.33
CA ARG A 60 -13.23 -11.59 24.62
C ARG A 60 -13.59 -11.51 26.10
N ASN A 61 -13.82 -12.66 26.75
CA ASN A 61 -14.10 -12.69 28.18
C ASN A 61 -12.95 -12.10 29.01
N ARG A 62 -11.69 -12.41 28.67
CA ARG A 62 -10.52 -11.85 29.37
C ARG A 62 -10.42 -10.33 29.22
N ASN A 63 -10.67 -9.81 28.02
CA ASN A 63 -10.63 -8.36 27.78
C ASN A 63 -11.78 -7.63 28.48
N GLN A 64 -12.97 -8.25 28.56
CA GLN A 64 -14.10 -7.71 29.31
C GLN A 64 -13.87 -7.74 30.83
N GLN A 65 -13.29 -8.82 31.35
CA GLN A 65 -12.92 -8.94 32.78
C GLN A 65 -11.78 -8.00 33.17
N GLY A 66 -10.82 -7.76 32.27
CA GLY A 66 -9.75 -6.78 32.49
C GLY A 66 -10.23 -5.32 32.52
N THR A 67 -11.45 -5.05 32.07
CA THR A 67 -12.08 -3.71 32.13
C THR A 67 -12.89 -3.53 33.44
N GLN A 68 -12.94 -4.54 34.32
CA GLN A 68 -13.70 -4.53 35.58
C GLN A 68 -12.83 -4.26 36.83
N ASN A 69 -11.59 -3.75 36.67
CA ASN A 69 -10.72 -3.32 37.78
C ASN A 69 -10.39 -1.84 37.68
#